data_AF-A0A7Y1VU72-F1
#
_entry.id   AF-A0A7Y1VU72-F1
#
_cell.length_a   1.000
_cell.length_b   1.000
_cell.length_c   1.000
_cell.angle_alpha   90.00
_cell.angle_beta   90.00
_cell.angle_gamma   90.00
#
_symmetry.space_group_name_H-M   'P 1'
#
loop_
_entity.id
_entity.type
_entity.pdbx_description
1 polymer ?
#
loop_
_entity_poly.entity_id
_entity_poly.type
_entity_poly.pdbx_seq_one_letter_code
_entity_poly.pdbx_strand_id
1 'polypeptide(L)'
;MKNPLISLLVIICFINLQAQTDPLAEIEGRLSIYRAGDNTSVHIGKDAGVNQMSTSTQRNTFVGFKSGEETTTGTENAFFGNEAGRLNDGGIYNSFFGCQAGESNQEGEENSFFGAFAGQLNNLGMQNSFFGSQAGIRNAGGSKNTFVGSESGSKNTSGFNNSFFGAQAGYKNIDGKQNVAMGAFSFHTNRTASWNVAIGDSSMYFLEGDFDDYPHRNVAIGAGSLIGKNEVLSQNSVAIGYQAGYEGGDNSIFLGYQAGKGVTSLENKLYISNKAGENPLIFGDFNGELVRINGRLETLGQIVLENESDIVFKKSDGISEKAVLTLNTNNDTYLDGERHLRFRTSMSPNERMIIKENGDVGIGTTNPLYLFQVGQNGDGSEARANAWNTFSDKRWKWALKPLKSTMENLNAITGYYYHWKEGLDKSRQIGFMAQEIQAVYPEIVSEDSDGYLSVDYT
;
A
#
# COMPACT_ATOMS: atom_id res chain seq x y z
N MET A 1 -4.72 -11.28 -96.99
CA MET A 1 -4.48 -10.05 -96.19
C MET A 1 -5.27 -10.22 -94.89
N LYS A 2 -4.67 -10.69 -93.78
CA LYS A 2 -4.37 -9.91 -92.53
C LYS A 2 -5.52 -8.92 -92.20
N ASN A 3 -6.26 -8.97 -91.09
CA ASN A 3 -5.86 -9.16 -89.68
C ASN A 3 -7.10 -9.55 -88.80
N PRO A 4 -6.91 -10.09 -87.57
CA PRO A 4 -7.88 -10.86 -86.78
C PRO A 4 -8.45 -10.14 -85.55
N LEU A 5 -9.46 -10.73 -84.90
CA LEU A 5 -9.52 -10.88 -83.43
C LEU A 5 -10.61 -11.91 -83.04
N ILE A 6 -10.14 -13.10 -82.72
CA ILE A 6 -10.82 -14.12 -81.91
C ILE A 6 -10.53 -13.77 -80.44
N SER A 7 -11.54 -13.81 -79.57
CA SER A 7 -11.49 -14.36 -78.18
C SER A 7 -12.89 -14.22 -77.54
N LEU A 8 -13.67 -15.31 -77.42
CA LEU A 8 -13.69 -16.25 -76.27
C LEU A 8 -14.33 -15.59 -75.02
N LEU A 9 -15.65 -15.69 -74.87
CA LEU A 9 -16.34 -16.63 -73.95
C LEU A 9 -15.97 -16.42 -72.48
N VAL A 10 -16.83 -15.77 -71.69
CA VAL A 10 -17.17 -16.26 -70.33
C VAL A 10 -18.65 -16.04 -70.08
N ILE A 11 -19.32 -17.18 -69.93
CA ILE A 11 -20.69 -17.40 -69.50
C ILE A 11 -20.92 -16.68 -68.16
N ILE A 12 -21.83 -15.71 -68.13
CA ILE A 12 -22.45 -15.31 -66.86
C ILE A 12 -23.33 -16.50 -66.46
N CYS A 13 -22.84 -17.30 -65.52
CA CYS A 13 -23.64 -18.28 -64.81
C CYS A 13 -24.82 -17.53 -64.15
N PHE A 14 -25.99 -17.62 -64.79
CA PHE A 14 -27.22 -17.74 -64.03
C PHE A 14 -26.99 -18.90 -63.06
N ILE A 15 -27.10 -18.64 -61.76
CA ILE A 15 -27.48 -19.69 -60.82
C ILE A 15 -28.89 -20.08 -61.26
N ASN A 16 -28.94 -21.11 -62.10
CA ASN A 16 -30.15 -21.85 -62.40
C ASN A 16 -30.42 -22.69 -61.16
N LEU A 17 -31.10 -22.10 -60.16
CA LEU A 17 -31.74 -22.87 -59.10
C LEU A 17 -32.86 -23.65 -59.80
N GLN A 18 -32.53 -24.82 -60.36
CA GLN A 18 -33.56 -25.72 -60.85
C GLN A 18 -34.41 -26.11 -59.64
N ALA A 19 -35.63 -25.57 -59.63
CA ALA A 19 -36.68 -25.95 -58.72
C ALA A 19 -36.88 -27.47 -58.81
N GLN A 20 -36.42 -28.19 -57.79
CA GLN A 20 -36.79 -29.57 -57.57
C GLN A 20 -37.28 -29.69 -56.12
N THR A 21 -38.58 -29.42 -55.97
CA THR A 21 -39.48 -29.93 -54.92
C THR A 21 -39.03 -29.81 -53.45
N ASP A 22 -38.46 -28.68 -53.05
CA ASP A 22 -38.39 -28.27 -51.64
C ASP A 22 -38.77 -26.79 -51.53
N PRO A 23 -39.73 -26.38 -50.68
CA PRO A 23 -39.99 -24.97 -50.47
C PRO A 23 -38.87 -24.40 -49.59
N LEU A 24 -38.46 -23.15 -49.85
CA LEU A 24 -37.49 -22.34 -49.09
C LEU A 24 -36.06 -22.27 -49.67
N ALA A 25 -35.93 -21.56 -50.79
CA ALA A 25 -34.72 -20.77 -51.08
C ALA A 25 -35.12 -19.50 -51.85
N GLU A 26 -36.03 -18.71 -51.30
CA GLU A 26 -36.41 -17.41 -51.86
C GLU A 26 -35.63 -16.31 -51.15
N ILE A 27 -34.74 -15.62 -51.88
CA ILE A 27 -34.11 -14.39 -51.39
C ILE A 27 -35.12 -13.27 -51.63
N GLU A 28 -35.93 -12.95 -50.62
CA GLU A 28 -36.76 -11.74 -50.62
C GLU A 28 -35.86 -10.49 -50.43
N GLY A 29 -35.10 -10.12 -51.46
CA GLY A 29 -34.16 -9.00 -51.40
C GLY A 29 -33.20 -8.90 -52.58
N ARG A 30 -32.22 -7.99 -52.47
CA ARG A 30 -31.15 -7.81 -53.46
C ARG A 30 -30.02 -8.80 -53.16
N LEU A 31 -29.65 -9.63 -54.13
CA LEU A 31 -28.35 -10.32 -54.17
C LEU A 31 -27.51 -9.66 -55.26
N SER A 32 -26.41 -9.01 -54.87
CA SER A 32 -25.46 -8.42 -55.80
C SER A 32 -24.07 -8.98 -55.51
N ILE A 33 -23.57 -9.77 -56.46
CA ILE A 33 -22.22 -10.30 -56.49
C ILE A 33 -21.55 -9.64 -57.69
N TYR A 34 -20.68 -8.66 -57.46
CA TYR A 34 -19.99 -7.96 -58.55
C TYR A 34 -18.82 -8.80 -59.03
N ARG A 35 -18.75 -9.05 -60.34
CA ARG A 35 -17.54 -9.56 -61.01
C ARG A 35 -17.45 -9.05 -62.45
N ALA A 36 -17.16 -7.76 -62.59
CA ALA A 36 -16.64 -7.08 -63.79
C ALA A 36 -16.45 -5.59 -63.47
N GLY A 37 -15.23 -5.07 -63.59
CA GLY A 37 -14.81 -3.79 -63.00
C GLY A 37 -14.28 -4.00 -61.57
N ASP A 38 -13.39 -3.13 -61.09
CA ASP A 38 -12.54 -3.35 -59.91
C ASP A 38 -13.32 -3.57 -58.56
N ASN A 39 -14.66 -3.49 -58.56
CA ASN A 39 -15.49 -3.77 -57.39
C ASN A 39 -15.68 -5.27 -57.14
N THR A 40 -15.22 -5.73 -55.98
CA THR A 40 -15.23 -7.13 -55.50
C THR A 40 -16.18 -7.36 -54.33
N SER A 41 -17.15 -6.46 -54.12
CA SER A 41 -18.04 -6.49 -52.95
C SER A 41 -19.21 -7.50 -53.10
N VAL A 42 -19.75 -7.96 -51.97
CA VAL A 42 -20.90 -8.87 -51.85
C VAL A 42 -22.00 -8.20 -51.03
N HIS A 43 -23.18 -7.99 -51.61
CA HIS A 43 -24.32 -7.42 -50.89
C HIS A 43 -25.53 -8.37 -50.92
N ILE A 44 -26.13 -8.61 -49.75
CA ILE A 44 -27.29 -9.49 -49.56
C ILE A 44 -28.31 -8.79 -48.66
N GLY A 45 -29.52 -8.57 -49.16
CA GLY A 45 -30.61 -7.93 -48.42
C GLY A 45 -31.13 -6.67 -49.10
N LYS A 46 -32.36 -6.28 -48.77
CA LYS A 46 -32.97 -5.07 -49.32
C LYS A 46 -32.16 -3.83 -48.90
N ASP A 47 -31.83 -3.00 -49.87
CA ASP A 47 -31.07 -1.75 -49.73
C ASP A 47 -29.63 -1.88 -49.18
N ALA A 48 -29.06 -3.10 -49.16
CA ALA A 48 -27.66 -3.31 -48.81
C ALA A 48 -26.71 -2.71 -49.87
N GLY A 49 -25.79 -1.83 -49.44
CA GLY A 49 -24.76 -1.22 -50.28
C GLY A 49 -25.30 -0.49 -51.53
N VAL A 50 -26.46 0.18 -51.44
CA VAL A 50 -27.08 0.85 -52.60
C VAL A 50 -26.28 2.05 -53.09
N ASN A 51 -25.72 2.86 -52.20
CA ASN A 51 -25.04 4.10 -52.57
C ASN A 51 -23.51 3.93 -52.79
N GLN A 52 -23.04 2.70 -53.01
CA GLN A 52 -21.63 2.44 -53.31
C GLN A 52 -21.19 3.01 -54.68
N MET A 53 -20.17 3.88 -54.66
CA MET A 53 -19.50 4.35 -55.88
C MET A 53 -18.46 3.31 -56.33
N SER A 54 -18.77 2.59 -57.41
CA SER A 54 -18.12 1.32 -57.82
C SER A 54 -16.60 1.38 -58.09
N THR A 55 -15.98 2.56 -58.22
CA THR A 55 -14.53 2.67 -58.53
C THR A 55 -13.65 2.86 -57.30
N SER A 56 -14.19 3.35 -56.18
CA SER A 56 -13.45 3.58 -54.93
C SER A 56 -13.93 2.71 -53.77
N THR A 57 -15.12 2.10 -53.87
CA THR A 57 -15.68 1.18 -52.85
C THR A 57 -15.54 -0.27 -53.29
N GLN A 58 -14.67 -1.03 -52.62
CA GLN A 58 -14.31 -2.39 -53.01
C GLN A 58 -14.14 -3.28 -51.79
N ARG A 59 -14.20 -4.60 -52.01
CA ARG A 59 -13.93 -5.65 -51.00
C ARG A 59 -14.84 -5.58 -49.76
N ASN A 60 -16.05 -5.06 -49.91
CA ASN A 60 -17.03 -5.00 -48.82
C ASN A 60 -17.96 -6.23 -48.82
N THR A 61 -18.38 -6.72 -47.66
CA THR A 61 -19.40 -7.77 -47.51
C THR A 61 -20.52 -7.24 -46.64
N PHE A 62 -21.70 -6.98 -47.20
CA PHE A 62 -22.86 -6.44 -46.50
C PHE A 62 -24.04 -7.41 -46.53
N VAL A 63 -24.56 -7.77 -45.37
CA VAL A 63 -25.65 -8.74 -45.23
C VAL A 63 -26.69 -8.22 -44.24
N GLY A 64 -27.89 -7.91 -44.74
CA GLY A 64 -29.01 -7.42 -43.93
C GLY A 64 -29.73 -6.23 -44.58
N PHE A 65 -30.92 -5.91 -44.09
CA PHE A 65 -31.66 -4.73 -44.54
C PHE A 65 -30.85 -3.46 -44.28
N LYS A 66 -30.62 -2.64 -45.32
CA LYS A 66 -29.86 -1.38 -45.27
C LYS A 66 -28.44 -1.48 -44.69
N SER A 67 -27.83 -2.67 -44.72
CA SER A 67 -26.44 -2.82 -44.28
C SER A 67 -25.51 -2.09 -45.24
N GLY A 68 -24.69 -1.18 -44.71
CA GLY A 68 -23.79 -0.32 -45.50
C GLY A 68 -24.48 0.53 -46.57
N GLU A 69 -25.75 0.92 -46.37
CA GLU A 69 -26.58 1.65 -47.36
C GLU A 69 -25.88 2.89 -47.93
N GLU A 70 -25.32 3.74 -47.07
CA GLU A 70 -24.71 5.03 -47.39
C GLU A 70 -23.18 4.97 -47.55
N THR A 71 -22.59 3.80 -47.78
CA THR A 71 -21.13 3.70 -47.97
C THR A 71 -20.69 4.19 -49.34
N THR A 72 -20.13 5.41 -49.42
CA THR A 72 -19.73 6.02 -50.71
C THR A 72 -18.25 5.86 -51.06
N THR A 73 -17.36 5.74 -50.08
CA THR A 73 -15.88 5.62 -50.29
C THR A 73 -15.18 4.55 -49.44
N GLY A 74 -15.85 3.93 -48.46
CA GLY A 74 -15.28 2.90 -47.59
C GLY A 74 -14.96 1.56 -48.29
N THR A 75 -13.89 0.90 -47.86
CA THR A 75 -13.40 -0.37 -48.43
C THR A 75 -13.10 -1.42 -47.35
N GLU A 76 -13.10 -2.70 -47.73
CA GLU A 76 -12.70 -3.82 -46.86
C GLU A 76 -13.52 -3.96 -45.55
N ASN A 77 -14.81 -3.62 -45.61
CA ASN A 77 -15.72 -3.71 -44.49
C ASN A 77 -16.59 -4.99 -44.54
N ALA A 78 -16.91 -5.54 -43.38
CA ALA A 78 -17.73 -6.74 -43.21
C ALA A 78 -18.91 -6.45 -42.27
N PHE A 79 -20.10 -6.22 -42.82
CA PHE A 79 -21.31 -5.84 -42.08
C PHE A 79 -22.39 -6.91 -42.16
N PHE A 80 -22.90 -7.33 -41.00
CA PHE A 80 -23.92 -8.37 -40.86
C PHE A 80 -24.97 -7.94 -39.84
N GLY A 81 -26.17 -7.60 -40.31
CA GLY A 81 -27.28 -7.19 -39.46
C GLY A 81 -28.16 -6.13 -40.11
N ASN A 82 -29.37 -5.95 -39.56
CA ASN A 82 -30.24 -4.84 -39.91
C ASN A 82 -29.51 -3.52 -39.60
N GLU A 83 -29.33 -2.68 -40.62
CA GLU A 83 -28.69 -1.36 -40.51
C GLU A 83 -27.25 -1.36 -39.94
N ALA A 84 -26.56 -2.50 -39.98
CA ALA A 84 -25.15 -2.57 -39.61
C ALA A 84 -24.31 -1.71 -40.57
N GLY A 85 -23.56 -0.75 -40.01
CA GLY A 85 -22.74 0.21 -40.77
C GLY A 85 -23.52 1.11 -41.73
N ARG A 86 -24.81 1.36 -41.50
CA ARG A 86 -25.71 2.05 -42.45
C ARG A 86 -25.17 3.39 -42.96
N LEU A 87 -24.58 4.21 -42.09
CA LEU A 87 -24.02 5.54 -42.40
C LEU A 87 -22.49 5.54 -42.51
N ASN A 88 -21.87 4.42 -42.91
CA ASN A 88 -20.41 4.33 -43.00
C ASN A 88 -19.85 5.03 -44.24
N ASP A 89 -19.50 6.31 -44.13
CA ASP A 89 -19.09 7.19 -45.24
C ASP A 89 -17.58 7.52 -45.26
N GLY A 90 -16.74 6.48 -45.43
CA GLY A 90 -15.29 6.62 -45.51
C GLY A 90 -14.51 5.57 -44.72
N GLY A 91 -15.14 4.97 -43.70
CA GLY A 91 -14.50 3.95 -42.86
C GLY A 91 -13.98 2.73 -43.63
N ILE A 92 -12.80 2.25 -43.23
CA ILE A 92 -12.06 1.13 -43.83
C ILE A 92 -11.77 0.06 -42.76
N TYR A 93 -11.73 -1.23 -43.15
CA TYR A 93 -11.37 -2.36 -42.28
C TYR A 93 -12.29 -2.57 -41.07
N ASN A 94 -13.57 -2.22 -41.18
CA ASN A 94 -14.52 -2.41 -40.09
C ASN A 94 -15.27 -3.74 -40.20
N SER A 95 -15.52 -4.38 -39.06
CA SER A 95 -16.28 -5.64 -38.93
C SER A 95 -17.43 -5.46 -37.96
N PHE A 96 -18.67 -5.35 -38.47
CA PHE A 96 -19.87 -5.08 -37.68
C PHE A 96 -20.88 -6.24 -37.76
N PHE A 97 -21.28 -6.79 -36.62
CA PHE A 97 -22.18 -7.92 -36.50
C PHE A 97 -23.25 -7.62 -35.46
N GLY A 98 -24.49 -7.39 -35.89
CA GLY A 98 -25.63 -7.07 -35.02
C GLY A 98 -26.54 -5.99 -35.61
N CYS A 99 -27.77 -5.90 -35.10
CA CYS A 99 -28.69 -4.82 -35.45
C CYS A 99 -28.08 -3.46 -35.06
N GLN A 100 -27.96 -2.53 -36.02
CA GLN A 100 -27.43 -1.17 -35.83
C GLN A 100 -26.02 -1.14 -35.22
N ALA A 101 -25.23 -2.20 -35.39
CA ALA A 101 -23.81 -2.21 -35.03
C ALA A 101 -23.05 -1.22 -35.92
N GLY A 102 -22.35 -0.25 -35.32
CA GLY A 102 -21.61 0.79 -36.04
C GLY A 102 -22.44 1.66 -36.97
N GLU A 103 -23.74 1.85 -36.70
CA GLU A 103 -24.68 2.53 -37.61
C GLU A 103 -24.18 3.90 -38.10
N SER A 104 -23.58 4.71 -37.21
CA SER A 104 -23.14 6.08 -37.50
C SER A 104 -21.65 6.24 -37.87
N ASN A 105 -20.95 5.17 -38.27
CA ASN A 105 -19.49 5.17 -38.47
C ASN A 105 -19.01 5.93 -39.71
N GLN A 106 -19.04 7.26 -39.73
CA GLN A 106 -18.65 8.06 -40.90
C GLN A 106 -17.20 7.78 -41.35
N GLU A 107 -16.20 8.04 -40.50
CA GLU A 107 -14.78 7.94 -40.87
C GLU A 107 -13.98 6.94 -40.03
N GLY A 108 -14.61 6.22 -39.10
CA GLY A 108 -13.91 5.29 -38.22
C GLY A 108 -13.28 4.10 -38.97
N GLU A 109 -12.04 3.77 -38.63
CA GLU A 109 -11.26 2.69 -39.26
C GLU A 109 -10.89 1.58 -38.26
N GLU A 110 -10.71 0.36 -38.76
CA GLU A 110 -10.22 -0.79 -37.98
C GLU A 110 -11.08 -1.14 -36.74
N ASN A 111 -12.40 -0.92 -36.81
CA ASN A 111 -13.30 -1.24 -35.70
C ASN A 111 -13.94 -2.62 -35.83
N SER A 112 -14.08 -3.34 -34.71
CA SER A 112 -14.73 -4.65 -34.61
C SER A 112 -15.89 -4.59 -33.62
N PHE A 113 -17.13 -4.54 -34.11
CA PHE A 113 -18.34 -4.41 -33.28
C PHE A 113 -19.24 -5.65 -33.41
N PHE A 114 -19.48 -6.34 -32.31
CA PHE A 114 -20.26 -7.57 -32.24
C PHE A 114 -21.33 -7.46 -31.14
N GLY A 115 -22.59 -7.30 -31.53
CA GLY A 115 -23.73 -7.12 -30.64
C GLY A 115 -24.74 -6.10 -31.18
N ALA A 116 -25.99 -6.20 -30.76
CA ALA A 116 -26.99 -5.19 -31.10
C ALA A 116 -26.56 -3.82 -30.53
N PHE A 117 -26.59 -2.79 -31.37
CA PHE A 117 -26.20 -1.41 -31.03
C PHE A 117 -24.75 -1.24 -30.55
N ALA A 118 -23.87 -2.22 -30.76
CA ALA A 118 -22.46 -2.09 -30.43
C ALA A 118 -21.84 -0.96 -31.28
N GLY A 119 -21.26 0.05 -30.62
CA GLY A 119 -20.67 1.21 -31.29
C GLY A 119 -21.63 2.03 -32.16
N GLN A 120 -22.94 2.01 -31.91
CA GLN A 120 -23.96 2.63 -32.79
C GLN A 120 -23.65 4.09 -33.16
N LEU A 121 -23.21 4.90 -32.20
CA LEU A 121 -22.90 6.33 -32.39
C LEU A 121 -21.39 6.59 -32.55
N ASN A 122 -20.60 5.58 -32.93
CA ASN A 122 -19.20 5.80 -33.30
C ASN A 122 -19.14 6.59 -34.59
N ASN A 123 -18.59 7.81 -34.58
CA ASN A 123 -18.52 8.67 -35.77
C ASN A 123 -17.10 8.71 -36.36
N LEU A 124 -16.11 8.97 -35.50
CA LEU A 124 -14.70 9.14 -35.88
C LEU A 124 -13.75 8.15 -35.18
N GLY A 125 -14.24 7.36 -34.23
CA GLY A 125 -13.39 6.48 -33.43
C GLY A 125 -12.77 5.37 -34.26
N MET A 126 -11.48 5.09 -34.04
CA MET A 126 -10.72 4.07 -34.75
C MET A 126 -10.18 3.00 -33.80
N GLN A 127 -9.87 1.82 -34.34
CA GLN A 127 -9.20 0.73 -33.62
C GLN A 127 -9.95 0.27 -32.37
N ASN A 128 -11.28 0.29 -32.40
CA ASN A 128 -12.11 -0.13 -31.28
C ASN A 128 -12.60 -1.59 -31.44
N SER A 129 -12.65 -2.33 -30.34
CA SER A 129 -13.13 -3.72 -30.29
C SER A 129 -14.28 -3.83 -29.28
N PHE A 130 -15.53 -3.83 -29.75
CA PHE A 130 -16.72 -3.87 -28.90
C PHE A 130 -17.48 -5.19 -29.08
N PHE A 131 -17.63 -5.96 -28.00
CA PHE A 131 -18.29 -7.26 -27.98
C PHE A 131 -19.36 -7.29 -26.88
N GLY A 132 -20.63 -7.15 -27.24
CA GLY A 132 -21.77 -7.13 -26.33
C GLY A 132 -22.87 -6.20 -26.81
N SER A 133 -24.11 -6.44 -26.37
CA SER A 133 -25.23 -5.53 -26.65
C SER A 133 -24.94 -4.15 -26.05
N GLN A 134 -25.07 -3.09 -26.85
CA GLN A 134 -24.82 -1.69 -26.48
C GLN A 134 -23.40 -1.40 -25.93
N ALA A 135 -22.43 -2.29 -26.19
CA ALA A 135 -21.03 -2.01 -25.85
C ALA A 135 -20.55 -0.78 -26.64
N GLY A 136 -20.04 0.24 -25.94
CA GLY A 136 -19.57 1.48 -26.56
C GLY A 136 -20.63 2.27 -27.35
N ILE A 137 -21.93 2.09 -27.08
CA ILE A 137 -23.03 2.66 -27.90
C ILE A 137 -22.91 4.17 -28.17
N ARG A 138 -22.37 4.96 -27.22
CA ARG A 138 -22.19 6.42 -27.36
C ARG A 138 -20.78 6.89 -27.77
N ASN A 139 -19.90 5.98 -28.21
CA ASN A 139 -18.48 6.28 -28.49
C ASN A 139 -18.26 7.23 -29.67
N ALA A 140 -18.57 8.52 -29.56
CA ALA A 140 -18.53 9.47 -30.67
C ALA A 140 -17.16 9.57 -31.40
N GLY A 141 -16.05 9.61 -30.66
CA GLY A 141 -14.70 9.73 -31.23
C GLY A 141 -13.59 9.00 -30.46
N GLY A 142 -13.92 8.28 -29.40
CA GLY A 142 -12.95 7.50 -28.63
C GLY A 142 -12.27 6.44 -29.49
N SER A 143 -10.95 6.33 -29.41
CA SER A 143 -10.17 5.38 -30.21
C SER A 143 -9.39 4.39 -29.33
N LYS A 144 -9.02 3.23 -29.90
CA LYS A 144 -8.20 2.20 -29.24
C LYS A 144 -8.85 1.63 -27.97
N ASN A 145 -10.18 1.54 -27.94
CA ASN A 145 -10.90 0.97 -26.81
C ASN A 145 -11.29 -0.49 -27.05
N THR A 146 -11.17 -1.34 -26.03
CA THR A 146 -11.69 -2.72 -26.04
C THR A 146 -12.77 -2.85 -24.99
N PHE A 147 -14.02 -3.06 -25.39
CA PHE A 147 -15.17 -3.22 -24.50
C PHE A 147 -15.82 -4.57 -24.72
N VAL A 148 -15.85 -5.42 -23.70
CA VAL A 148 -16.40 -6.78 -23.78
C VAL A 148 -17.40 -6.98 -22.65
N GLY A 149 -18.67 -7.14 -22.98
CA GLY A 149 -19.79 -7.26 -22.05
C GLY A 149 -20.97 -6.37 -22.43
N SER A 150 -22.17 -6.73 -22.00
CA SER A 150 -23.36 -5.90 -22.22
C SER A 150 -23.17 -4.53 -21.58
N GLU A 151 -23.42 -3.46 -22.34
CA GLU A 151 -23.28 -2.06 -21.92
C GLU A 151 -21.88 -1.68 -21.37
N SER A 152 -20.84 -2.46 -21.66
CA SER A 152 -19.46 -2.08 -21.32
C SER A 152 -19.07 -0.80 -22.06
N GLY A 153 -18.55 0.19 -21.33
CA GLY A 153 -18.19 1.50 -21.88
C GLY A 153 -19.35 2.28 -22.53
N SER A 154 -20.61 1.99 -22.19
CA SER A 154 -21.80 2.50 -22.89
C SER A 154 -21.85 4.04 -23.03
N LYS A 155 -21.36 4.78 -22.03
CA LYS A 155 -21.33 6.26 -22.03
C LYS A 155 -20.01 6.88 -22.48
N ASN A 156 -19.05 6.09 -22.96
CA ASN A 156 -17.80 6.62 -23.52
C ASN A 156 -18.12 7.52 -24.71
N THR A 157 -17.62 8.74 -24.73
CA THR A 157 -17.80 9.70 -25.82
C THR A 157 -16.48 9.96 -26.53
N SER A 158 -15.43 10.33 -25.79
CA SER A 158 -14.10 10.63 -26.36
C SER A 158 -12.94 9.90 -25.68
N GLY A 159 -13.19 9.19 -24.58
CA GLY A 159 -12.19 8.40 -23.88
C GLY A 159 -11.49 7.38 -24.80
N PHE A 160 -10.18 7.21 -24.62
CA PHE A 160 -9.35 6.41 -25.50
C PHE A 160 -8.39 5.48 -24.71
N ASN A 161 -7.90 4.43 -25.37
CA ASN A 161 -7.01 3.42 -24.77
C ASN A 161 -7.62 2.72 -23.53
N ASN A 162 -8.94 2.54 -23.47
CA ASN A 162 -9.58 1.83 -22.36
C ASN A 162 -9.78 0.35 -22.65
N SER A 163 -9.68 -0.50 -21.63
CA SER A 163 -9.87 -1.95 -21.72
C SER A 163 -10.87 -2.41 -20.67
N PHE A 164 -12.13 -2.60 -21.06
CA PHE A 164 -13.22 -2.96 -20.16
C PHE A 164 -13.77 -4.35 -20.49
N PHE A 165 -13.82 -5.22 -19.47
CA PHE A 165 -14.25 -6.61 -19.57
C PHE A 165 -15.25 -6.94 -18.46
N GLY A 166 -16.53 -7.03 -18.79
CA GLY A 166 -17.62 -7.33 -17.87
C GLY A 166 -18.89 -6.56 -18.22
N ALA A 167 -20.05 -7.07 -17.77
CA ALA A 167 -21.31 -6.35 -17.92
C ALA A 167 -21.22 -5.00 -17.19
N GLN A 168 -21.53 -3.91 -17.90
CA GLN A 168 -21.45 -2.54 -17.39
C GLN A 168 -20.08 -2.13 -16.78
N ALA A 169 -19.01 -2.82 -17.16
CA ALA A 169 -17.65 -2.38 -16.84
C ALA A 169 -17.37 -1.04 -17.53
N GLY A 170 -16.95 -0.03 -16.77
CA GLY A 170 -16.71 1.32 -17.30
C GLY A 170 -17.97 2.05 -17.80
N TYR A 171 -19.17 1.67 -17.34
CA TYR A 171 -20.46 2.11 -17.91
C TYR A 171 -20.57 3.62 -18.11
N LYS A 172 -20.23 4.44 -17.11
CA LYS A 172 -20.32 5.91 -17.19
C LYS A 172 -19.04 6.60 -17.70
N ASN A 173 -17.96 5.89 -18.06
CA ASN A 173 -16.70 6.54 -18.49
C ASN A 173 -17.00 7.42 -19.70
N ILE A 174 -16.87 8.74 -19.62
CA ILE A 174 -17.20 9.71 -20.67
C ILE A 174 -15.93 10.02 -21.48
N ASP A 175 -14.93 10.60 -20.80
CA ASP A 175 -13.68 11.08 -21.42
C ASP A 175 -12.41 10.47 -20.78
N GLY A 176 -12.58 9.61 -19.77
CA GLY A 176 -11.48 8.92 -19.11
C GLY A 176 -10.68 8.05 -20.08
N LYS A 177 -9.36 8.02 -19.90
CA LYS A 177 -8.40 7.34 -20.80
C LYS A 177 -7.48 6.38 -20.06
N GLN A 178 -6.97 5.40 -20.78
CA GLN A 178 -5.96 4.46 -20.27
C GLN A 178 -6.39 3.72 -19.00
N ASN A 179 -7.67 3.35 -18.91
CA ASN A 179 -8.21 2.59 -17.79
C ASN A 179 -8.35 1.11 -18.15
N VAL A 180 -8.12 0.24 -17.17
CA VAL A 180 -8.40 -1.20 -17.24
C VAL A 180 -9.49 -1.51 -16.23
N ALA A 181 -10.61 -2.07 -16.69
CA ALA A 181 -11.70 -2.52 -15.83
C ALA A 181 -12.06 -3.97 -16.15
N MET A 182 -12.09 -4.85 -15.16
CA MET A 182 -12.43 -6.26 -15.35
C MET A 182 -13.33 -6.76 -14.20
N GLY A 183 -14.56 -7.12 -14.52
CA GLY A 183 -15.59 -7.51 -13.56
C GLY A 183 -16.93 -6.87 -13.90
N ALA A 184 -18.04 -7.48 -13.48
CA ALA A 184 -19.33 -6.82 -13.60
C ALA A 184 -19.34 -5.56 -12.72
N PHE A 185 -19.85 -4.45 -13.26
CA PHE A 185 -19.91 -3.16 -12.57
C PHE A 185 -18.55 -2.61 -12.06
N SER A 186 -17.42 -3.13 -12.55
CA SER A 186 -16.12 -2.53 -12.23
C SER A 186 -16.00 -1.16 -12.89
N PHE A 187 -15.50 -0.15 -12.16
CA PHE A 187 -15.29 1.20 -12.70
C PHE A 187 -16.59 1.86 -13.20
N HIS A 188 -17.72 1.62 -12.53
CA HIS A 188 -19.06 1.86 -13.08
C HIS A 188 -19.45 3.33 -13.25
N THR A 189 -19.30 4.18 -12.23
CA THR A 189 -19.76 5.58 -12.28
C THR A 189 -18.70 6.59 -12.72
N ASN A 190 -17.52 6.12 -13.11
CA ASN A 190 -16.42 6.99 -13.48
C ASN A 190 -16.76 7.87 -14.69
N ARG A 191 -16.48 9.19 -14.67
CA ARG A 191 -16.76 10.08 -15.82
C ARG A 191 -15.51 10.49 -16.59
N THR A 192 -14.47 11.00 -15.92
CA THR A 192 -13.26 11.54 -16.60
C THR A 192 -11.94 10.95 -16.11
N ALA A 193 -11.96 10.01 -15.16
CA ALA A 193 -10.74 9.52 -14.54
C ALA A 193 -9.92 8.67 -15.51
N SER A 194 -8.60 8.70 -15.31
CA SER A 194 -7.65 8.13 -16.24
C SER A 194 -6.54 7.39 -15.49
N TRP A 195 -5.92 6.39 -16.12
CA TRP A 195 -4.83 5.58 -15.54
C TRP A 195 -5.23 4.71 -14.32
N ASN A 196 -6.44 4.17 -14.33
CA ASN A 196 -6.92 3.26 -13.28
C ASN A 196 -6.84 1.78 -13.67
N VAL A 197 -6.63 0.91 -12.69
CA VAL A 197 -6.79 -0.54 -12.82
C VAL A 197 -7.85 -1.00 -11.82
N ALA A 198 -9.01 -1.44 -12.29
CA ALA A 198 -10.13 -1.91 -11.48
C ALA A 198 -10.45 -3.36 -11.83
N ILE A 199 -10.06 -4.31 -10.99
CA ILE A 199 -10.24 -5.74 -11.23
C ILE A 199 -11.05 -6.35 -10.08
N GLY A 200 -12.24 -6.85 -10.38
CA GLY A 200 -13.18 -7.45 -9.45
C GLY A 200 -14.59 -6.93 -9.66
N ASP A 201 -15.59 -7.73 -9.28
CA ASP A 201 -16.97 -7.26 -9.27
C ASP A 201 -17.10 -6.00 -8.41
N SER A 202 -17.70 -4.96 -8.96
CA SER A 202 -17.93 -3.68 -8.28
C SER A 202 -16.65 -3.00 -7.73
N SER A 203 -15.45 -3.35 -8.22
CA SER A 203 -14.22 -2.64 -7.85
C SER A 203 -14.26 -1.21 -8.42
N MET A 204 -13.92 -0.20 -7.63
CA MET A 204 -14.05 1.23 -8.01
C MET A 204 -15.45 1.62 -8.51
N TYR A 205 -16.50 1.16 -7.84
CA TYR A 205 -17.88 1.40 -8.29
C TYR A 205 -18.25 2.89 -8.35
N PHE A 206 -17.92 3.69 -7.32
CA PHE A 206 -18.36 5.08 -7.15
C PHE A 206 -17.28 6.14 -7.41
N LEU A 207 -16.38 5.94 -8.36
CA LEU A 207 -15.28 6.88 -8.60
C LEU A 207 -15.75 8.10 -9.41
N GLU A 208 -16.55 8.99 -8.81
CA GLU A 208 -16.97 10.25 -9.44
C GLU A 208 -15.97 11.37 -9.17
N GLY A 209 -15.18 11.75 -10.17
CA GLY A 209 -14.44 13.02 -10.17
C GLY A 209 -14.75 13.78 -11.43
N ASP A 210 -15.23 15.01 -11.28
CA ASP A 210 -15.59 15.92 -12.36
C ASP A 210 -14.50 16.99 -12.52
N PHE A 211 -13.23 16.57 -12.58
CA PHE A 211 -12.10 17.49 -12.67
C PHE A 211 -11.14 17.08 -13.78
N ASP A 212 -11.12 17.87 -14.85
CA ASP A 212 -10.30 17.70 -16.05
C ASP A 212 -8.77 17.76 -15.81
N ASP A 213 -8.31 17.89 -14.55
CA ASP A 213 -6.90 18.15 -14.22
C ASP A 213 -6.25 17.21 -13.19
N TYR A 214 -6.97 16.16 -12.72
CA TYR A 214 -6.41 15.24 -11.72
C TYR A 214 -6.34 13.79 -12.24
N PRO A 215 -5.14 13.25 -12.51
CA PRO A 215 -4.96 11.86 -12.92
C PRO A 215 -5.22 10.92 -11.74
N HIS A 216 -6.36 10.25 -11.73
CA HIS A 216 -6.67 9.23 -10.73
C HIS A 216 -5.89 7.94 -11.02
N ARG A 217 -4.68 7.80 -10.48
CA ARG A 217 -3.80 6.65 -10.76
C ARG A 217 -4.00 5.51 -9.76
N ASN A 218 -5.21 4.97 -9.70
CA ASN A 218 -5.53 3.96 -8.70
C ASN A 218 -5.35 2.53 -9.20
N VAL A 219 -5.02 1.62 -8.28
CA VAL A 219 -5.02 0.18 -8.49
C VAL A 219 -5.97 -0.45 -7.47
N ALA A 220 -7.07 -1.03 -7.92
CA ALA A 220 -8.03 -1.74 -7.09
C ALA A 220 -8.19 -3.16 -7.64
N ILE A 221 -7.80 -4.16 -6.85
CA ILE A 221 -7.84 -5.57 -7.20
C ILE A 221 -8.56 -6.34 -6.09
N GLY A 222 -9.77 -6.78 -6.35
CA GLY A 222 -10.65 -7.50 -5.42
C GLY A 222 -12.09 -7.05 -5.58
N ALA A 223 -13.04 -7.96 -5.33
CA ALA A 223 -14.44 -7.57 -5.38
C ALA A 223 -14.75 -6.49 -4.32
N GLY A 224 -15.38 -5.41 -4.76
CA GLY A 224 -15.68 -4.24 -3.96
C GLY A 224 -14.47 -3.50 -3.36
N SER A 225 -13.26 -3.68 -3.91
CA SER A 225 -12.10 -2.87 -3.51
C SER A 225 -12.24 -1.43 -3.99
N LEU A 226 -11.81 -0.47 -3.16
CA LEU A 226 -11.83 0.96 -3.48
C LEU A 226 -13.19 1.47 -3.97
N ILE A 227 -14.30 1.00 -3.37
CA ILE A 227 -15.65 1.40 -3.80
C ILE A 227 -15.85 2.92 -3.72
N GLY A 228 -15.39 3.54 -2.62
CA GLY A 228 -15.61 4.95 -2.32
C GLY A 228 -17.04 5.20 -1.84
N LYS A 229 -17.25 5.57 -0.58
CA LYS A 229 -18.57 6.06 -0.13
C LYS A 229 -18.65 7.57 -0.30
N ASN A 230 -19.84 8.08 -0.60
CA ASN A 230 -20.18 9.51 -0.62
C ASN A 230 -19.30 10.37 -1.52
N GLU A 231 -19.01 9.92 -2.75
CA GLU A 231 -18.26 10.72 -3.73
C GLU A 231 -16.83 11.08 -3.26
N VAL A 232 -16.33 10.43 -2.20
CA VAL A 232 -14.97 10.63 -1.71
C VAL A 232 -14.01 9.96 -2.68
N LEU A 233 -13.21 10.81 -3.31
CA LEU A 233 -12.17 10.43 -4.24
C LEU A 233 -11.09 9.62 -3.53
N SER A 234 -10.57 8.64 -4.25
CA SER A 234 -9.27 8.08 -3.97
C SER A 234 -8.42 8.32 -5.21
N GLN A 235 -7.24 8.87 -5.02
CA GLN A 235 -6.24 9.15 -6.04
C GLN A 235 -4.91 8.53 -5.62
N ASN A 236 -4.10 8.11 -6.60
CA ASN A 236 -2.78 7.52 -6.40
C ASN A 236 -2.76 6.40 -5.34
N SER A 237 -3.83 5.61 -5.26
CA SER A 237 -4.02 4.64 -4.18
C SER A 237 -4.07 3.21 -4.68
N VAL A 238 -3.62 2.30 -3.83
CA VAL A 238 -3.55 0.87 -4.10
C VAL A 238 -4.43 0.13 -3.10
N ALA A 239 -5.42 -0.62 -3.57
CA ALA A 239 -6.28 -1.47 -2.77
C ALA A 239 -6.27 -2.90 -3.34
N ILE A 240 -5.73 -3.87 -2.60
CA ILE A 240 -5.67 -5.26 -3.02
C ILE A 240 -6.31 -6.14 -1.96
N GLY A 241 -7.42 -6.80 -2.30
CA GLY A 241 -8.21 -7.66 -1.42
C GLY A 241 -9.71 -7.37 -1.48
N TYR A 242 -10.52 -8.34 -1.08
CA TYR A 242 -11.98 -8.16 -0.98
C TYR A 242 -12.30 -6.98 -0.05
N GLN A 243 -12.98 -5.96 -0.59
CA GLN A 243 -13.33 -4.74 0.12
C GLN A 243 -12.13 -4.01 0.78
N ALA A 244 -10.92 -4.16 0.26
CA ALA A 244 -9.78 -3.33 0.67
C ALA A 244 -10.01 -1.88 0.24
N GLY A 245 -9.63 -0.91 1.07
CA GLY A 245 -9.81 0.52 0.80
C GLY A 245 -11.27 0.90 0.57
N TYR A 246 -12.23 0.17 1.16
CA TYR A 246 -13.66 0.30 0.86
C TYR A 246 -14.19 1.74 0.98
N GLU A 247 -13.70 2.50 1.96
CA GLU A 247 -14.11 3.89 2.21
C GLU A 247 -13.27 4.92 1.42
N GLY A 248 -12.30 4.48 0.61
CA GLY A 248 -11.38 5.36 -0.13
C GLY A 248 -10.18 5.83 0.71
N GLY A 249 -9.63 6.99 0.33
CA GLY A 249 -8.42 7.58 0.91
C GLY A 249 -7.36 7.82 -0.16
N ASP A 250 -6.89 9.06 -0.28
CA ASP A 250 -5.87 9.45 -1.26
C ASP A 250 -4.47 9.01 -0.83
N ASN A 251 -3.59 8.78 -1.82
CA ASN A 251 -2.19 8.43 -1.65
C ASN A 251 -1.96 7.27 -0.66
N SER A 252 -2.85 6.29 -0.67
CA SER A 252 -2.92 5.26 0.38
C SER A 252 -2.83 3.85 -0.16
N ILE A 253 -2.35 2.94 0.69
CA ILE A 253 -2.10 1.54 0.35
C ILE A 253 -2.89 0.65 1.32
N PHE A 254 -3.80 -0.15 0.78
CA PHE A 254 -4.65 -1.09 1.51
C PHE A 254 -4.41 -2.51 0.98
N LEU A 255 -3.88 -3.40 1.81
CA LEU A 255 -3.55 -4.77 1.43
C LEU A 255 -4.22 -5.78 2.37
N GLY A 256 -5.08 -6.63 1.81
CA GLY A 256 -5.75 -7.77 2.44
C GLY A 256 -7.26 -7.61 2.64
N TYR A 257 -7.90 -8.65 3.18
CA TYR A 257 -9.35 -8.70 3.37
C TYR A 257 -9.83 -7.53 4.26
N GLN A 258 -10.66 -6.66 3.69
CA GLN A 258 -11.24 -5.50 4.38
C GLN A 258 -10.22 -4.52 4.98
N ALA A 259 -8.98 -4.48 4.46
CA ALA A 259 -7.98 -3.53 4.93
C ALA A 259 -8.47 -2.08 4.78
N GLY A 260 -8.40 -1.29 5.87
CA GLY A 260 -8.90 0.09 5.93
C GLY A 260 -10.42 0.24 5.98
N LYS A 261 -11.20 -0.85 5.93
CA LYS A 261 -12.66 -0.77 5.99
C LYS A 261 -13.14 -0.33 7.38
N GLY A 262 -14.10 0.59 7.40
CA GLY A 262 -14.70 1.10 8.64
C GLY A 262 -13.81 2.05 9.43
N VAL A 263 -12.76 2.59 8.80
CA VAL A 263 -11.85 3.57 9.40
C VAL A 263 -12.18 4.96 8.84
N THR A 264 -12.16 5.97 9.71
CA THR A 264 -12.26 7.39 9.32
C THR A 264 -10.86 8.00 9.17
N SER A 265 -10.65 8.87 8.17
CA SER A 265 -9.35 9.45 7.80
C SER A 265 -8.33 8.43 7.26
N LEU A 266 -8.46 8.16 5.96
CA LEU A 266 -7.65 7.16 5.26
C LEU A 266 -6.66 7.76 4.27
N GLU A 267 -6.44 9.07 4.29
CA GLU A 267 -5.47 9.74 3.41
C GLU A 267 -4.03 9.57 3.90
N ASN A 268 -3.11 9.34 2.97
CA ASN A 268 -1.69 9.15 3.22
C ASN A 268 -1.39 8.02 4.22
N LYS A 269 -2.16 6.90 4.16
CA LYS A 269 -2.01 5.76 5.08
C LYS A 269 -1.56 4.48 4.38
N LEU A 270 -0.87 3.62 5.14
CA LEU A 270 -0.61 2.21 4.81
C LEU A 270 -1.39 1.32 5.77
N TYR A 271 -2.19 0.40 5.23
CA TYR A 271 -2.94 -0.63 5.97
C TYR A 271 -2.65 -2.01 5.39
N ILE A 272 -1.97 -2.87 6.14
CA ILE A 272 -1.86 -4.29 5.82
C ILE A 272 -2.65 -5.07 6.87
N SER A 273 -3.79 -5.63 6.47
CA SER A 273 -4.76 -6.23 7.37
C SER A 273 -5.60 -7.31 6.69
N ASN A 274 -6.04 -8.30 7.47
CA ASN A 274 -7.03 -9.30 7.06
C ASN A 274 -8.38 -9.12 7.78
N LYS A 275 -8.65 -7.91 8.27
CA LYS A 275 -9.90 -7.52 8.95
C LYS A 275 -10.15 -6.01 8.79
N ALA A 276 -11.41 -5.63 8.96
CA ALA A 276 -11.82 -4.24 9.12
C ALA A 276 -11.33 -3.63 10.45
N GLY A 277 -11.31 -2.30 10.53
CA GLY A 277 -11.01 -1.52 11.73
C GLY A 277 -9.63 -0.85 11.76
N GLU A 278 -9.38 -0.09 12.84
CA GLU A 278 -8.26 0.86 12.97
C GLU A 278 -6.91 0.23 13.28
N ASN A 279 -6.88 -1.06 13.66
CA ASN A 279 -5.70 -1.77 14.12
C ASN A 279 -5.28 -2.85 13.12
N PRO A 280 -4.68 -2.47 11.96
CA PRO A 280 -4.12 -3.42 11.00
C PRO A 280 -2.89 -4.11 11.58
N LEU A 281 -2.39 -5.18 10.97
CA LEU A 281 -1.12 -5.80 11.41
C LEU A 281 0.04 -4.81 11.26
N ILE A 282 0.09 -4.14 10.11
CA ILE A 282 1.04 -3.06 9.81
C ILE A 282 0.23 -1.83 9.45
N PHE A 283 0.49 -0.76 10.19
CA PHE A 283 -0.02 0.59 9.94
C PHE A 283 1.13 1.48 9.51
N GLY A 284 0.88 2.41 8.59
CA GLY A 284 1.80 3.50 8.30
C GLY A 284 1.06 4.82 8.09
N ASP A 285 1.72 5.91 8.42
CA ASP A 285 1.31 7.27 8.15
C ASP A 285 2.40 7.97 7.35
N PHE A 286 2.17 8.18 6.06
CA PHE A 286 3.15 8.78 5.17
C PHE A 286 3.38 10.27 5.49
N ASN A 287 2.38 10.97 6.05
CA ASN A 287 2.55 12.37 6.45
C ASN A 287 3.41 12.51 7.72
N GLY A 288 3.26 11.56 8.65
CA GLY A 288 4.01 11.53 9.90
C GLY A 288 5.32 10.75 9.81
N GLU A 289 5.68 10.23 8.62
CA GLU A 289 6.81 9.33 8.40
C GLU A 289 6.84 8.16 9.40
N LEU A 290 5.65 7.63 9.74
CA LEU A 290 5.47 6.65 10.81
C LEU A 290 5.16 5.28 10.24
N VAL A 291 5.81 4.24 10.78
CA VAL A 291 5.37 2.84 10.65
C VAL A 291 5.12 2.27 12.03
N ARG A 292 3.98 1.59 12.21
CA ARG A 292 3.58 0.91 13.44
C ARG A 292 3.25 -0.54 13.16
N ILE A 293 3.89 -1.44 13.90
CA ILE A 293 3.58 -2.87 13.93
C ILE A 293 2.67 -3.12 15.12
N ASN A 294 1.39 -3.46 14.90
CA ASN A 294 0.44 -3.73 15.98
C ASN A 294 0.54 -5.18 16.52
N GLY A 295 1.66 -5.85 16.24
CA GLY A 295 1.98 -7.21 16.66
C GLY A 295 3.45 -7.32 17.08
N ARG A 296 3.97 -8.56 17.17
CA ARG A 296 5.38 -8.82 17.49
C ARG A 296 6.25 -8.69 16.24
N LEU A 297 7.33 -7.89 16.31
CA LEU A 297 8.39 -7.87 15.30
C LEU A 297 9.50 -8.85 15.69
N GLU A 298 9.69 -9.91 14.91
CA GLU A 298 10.79 -10.87 15.05
C GLU A 298 11.72 -10.74 13.83
N THR A 299 13.04 -10.73 14.04
CA THR A 299 14.04 -10.69 12.96
C THR A 299 15.00 -11.86 13.10
N LEU A 300 15.50 -12.37 11.97
CA LEU A 300 16.50 -13.46 11.94
C LEU A 300 17.95 -12.96 12.15
N GLY A 301 18.16 -11.64 12.15
CA GLY A 301 19.48 -11.01 12.23
C GLY A 301 19.46 -9.79 13.16
N GLN A 302 20.33 -8.83 12.90
CA GLN A 302 20.40 -7.58 13.66
C GLN A 302 19.46 -6.53 13.06
N ILE A 303 18.84 -5.71 13.93
CA ILE A 303 18.24 -4.43 13.52
C ILE A 303 19.34 -3.37 13.67
N VAL A 304 19.74 -2.77 12.55
CA VAL A 304 20.72 -1.68 12.48
C VAL A 304 19.97 -0.37 12.27
N LEU A 305 20.32 0.65 13.05
CA LEU A 305 19.83 2.02 12.95
C LEU A 305 21.09 2.89 12.76
N GLU A 306 21.09 3.83 11.81
CA GLU A 306 22.30 4.45 11.26
C GLU A 306 22.44 5.97 11.54
N ASN A 307 21.58 6.59 12.36
CA ASN A 307 21.56 8.05 12.59
C ASN A 307 21.74 8.45 14.07
N GLU A 308 22.47 9.53 14.37
CA GLU A 308 22.91 9.89 15.75
C GLU A 308 21.81 10.18 16.82
N SER A 309 20.53 9.90 16.57
CA SER A 309 19.38 10.03 17.48
C SER A 309 18.55 8.73 17.63
N ASP A 310 19.15 7.58 17.32
CA ASP A 310 18.49 6.39 16.74
C ASP A 310 17.32 5.71 17.48
N ILE A 311 17.12 5.85 18.80
CA ILE A 311 16.01 5.16 19.47
C ILE A 311 15.32 6.02 20.52
N VAL A 312 14.16 6.58 20.16
CA VAL A 312 13.26 7.32 21.08
C VAL A 312 11.99 6.50 21.29
N PHE A 313 11.80 5.99 22.51
CA PHE A 313 10.60 5.25 22.89
C PHE A 313 9.56 6.22 23.46
N LYS A 314 8.42 6.33 22.80
CA LYS A 314 7.26 7.13 23.24
C LYS A 314 6.16 6.19 23.74
N LYS A 315 5.31 6.65 24.67
CA LYS A 315 4.06 5.94 25.01
C LYS A 315 3.13 5.88 23.79
N SER A 316 2.08 5.05 23.89
CA SER A 316 0.97 4.99 22.91
C SER A 316 0.23 6.32 22.70
N ASP A 317 0.51 7.34 23.52
CA ASP A 317 -0.03 8.71 23.42
C ASP A 317 0.82 9.65 22.53
N GLY A 318 2.01 9.24 22.08
CA GLY A 318 2.84 10.00 21.14
C GLY A 318 3.51 11.27 21.67
N ILE A 319 3.27 11.67 22.93
CA ILE A 319 3.64 12.99 23.46
C ILE A 319 4.68 12.92 24.58
N SER A 320 4.78 11.80 25.31
CA SER A 320 5.72 11.69 26.45
C SER A 320 6.95 10.82 26.14
N GLU A 321 8.15 11.41 26.27
CA GLU A 321 9.44 10.72 26.14
C GLU A 321 9.72 9.83 27.35
N LYS A 322 10.13 8.58 27.12
CA LYS A 322 10.60 7.69 28.19
C LYS A 322 11.62 6.72 27.62
N ALA A 323 12.88 6.87 28.00
CA ALA A 323 13.98 5.97 27.61
C ALA A 323 13.60 4.47 27.61
N VAL A 324 14.10 3.69 26.63
CA VAL A 324 14.21 2.23 26.71
C VAL A 324 15.56 1.80 26.13
N LEU A 325 16.20 0.81 26.75
CA LEU A 325 17.33 0.10 26.17
C LEU A 325 17.09 -1.40 26.40
N THR A 326 16.96 -2.16 25.31
CA THR A 326 16.94 -3.63 25.34
C THR A 326 18.09 -4.13 24.47
N LEU A 327 19.15 -4.63 25.10
CA LEU A 327 20.18 -5.43 24.45
C LEU A 327 19.94 -6.90 24.82
N ASN A 328 19.40 -7.65 23.86
CA ASN A 328 19.18 -9.09 24.01
C ASN A 328 20.44 -9.85 23.63
N THR A 329 20.90 -10.74 24.51
CA THR A 329 21.36 -12.05 24.01
C THR A 329 20.75 -13.24 24.73
N ASN A 330 20.21 -13.15 25.97
CA ASN A 330 19.39 -14.19 26.64
C ASN A 330 18.60 -13.70 27.89
N ASN A 331 17.70 -12.71 27.81
CA ASN A 331 16.92 -12.16 28.97
C ASN A 331 17.74 -11.45 30.09
N ASP A 332 18.99 -11.11 29.84
CA ASP A 332 19.89 -10.60 30.89
C ASP A 332 19.78 -9.08 31.17
N THR A 333 19.09 -8.29 30.32
CA THR A 333 18.90 -6.84 30.53
C THR A 333 17.46 -6.42 30.21
N TYR A 334 16.77 -5.78 31.17
CA TYR A 334 15.39 -5.30 30.98
C TYR A 334 15.04 -4.09 31.86
N LEU A 335 13.95 -3.39 31.51
CA LEU A 335 13.28 -2.39 32.36
C LEU A 335 12.06 -3.02 33.04
N ASP A 336 11.95 -2.89 34.36
CA ASP A 336 10.78 -3.36 35.11
C ASP A 336 9.63 -2.34 35.14
N GLY A 337 8.48 -2.73 35.71
CA GLY A 337 7.30 -1.86 35.87
C GLY A 337 7.54 -0.63 36.76
N GLU A 338 8.67 -0.58 37.48
CA GLU A 338 9.07 0.49 38.39
C GLU A 338 10.17 1.41 37.80
N ARG A 339 10.57 1.19 36.54
CA ARG A 339 11.59 1.97 35.79
C ARG A 339 13.04 1.72 36.20
N HIS A 340 13.36 0.55 36.71
CA HIS A 340 14.75 0.18 37.01
C HIS A 340 15.44 -0.47 35.80
N LEU A 341 16.71 -0.11 35.52
CA LEU A 341 17.57 -0.85 34.58
C LEU A 341 18.26 -1.99 35.32
N ARG A 342 17.96 -3.24 34.94
CA ARG A 342 18.47 -4.43 35.64
C ARG A 342 19.39 -5.25 34.74
N PHE A 343 20.44 -5.83 35.31
CA PHE A 343 21.37 -6.78 34.69
C PHE A 343 21.36 -8.11 35.43
N ARG A 344 21.27 -9.22 34.69
CA ARG A 344 21.34 -10.61 35.16
C ARG A 344 22.49 -11.34 34.44
N THR A 345 22.85 -12.53 34.93
CA THR A 345 23.92 -13.35 34.32
C THR A 345 23.47 -14.77 33.99
N SER A 346 22.15 -15.04 33.97
CA SER A 346 21.52 -16.33 33.62
C SER A 346 19.98 -16.22 33.79
N MET A 347 19.23 -17.28 33.43
CA MET A 347 17.78 -17.41 33.70
C MET A 347 17.39 -17.42 35.20
N SER A 348 18.34 -17.36 36.12
CA SER A 348 18.07 -17.21 37.56
C SER A 348 17.48 -15.82 37.84
N PRO A 349 16.50 -15.68 38.77
CA PRO A 349 15.92 -14.38 39.13
C PRO A 349 16.89 -13.45 39.88
N ASN A 350 18.12 -13.89 40.11
CA ASN A 350 19.10 -13.19 40.91
C ASN A 350 19.72 -12.04 40.10
N GLU A 351 19.43 -10.82 40.55
CA GLU A 351 19.94 -9.61 39.95
C GLU A 351 21.40 -9.38 40.30
N ARG A 352 22.17 -8.97 39.29
CA ARG A 352 23.59 -8.68 39.43
C ARG A 352 23.85 -7.20 39.52
N MET A 353 23.09 -6.39 38.79
CA MET A 353 23.12 -4.94 38.93
C MET A 353 21.73 -4.34 38.71
N ILE A 354 21.42 -3.28 39.45
CA ILE A 354 20.22 -2.47 39.31
C ILE A 354 20.60 -0.99 39.29
N ILE A 355 19.98 -0.21 38.41
CA ILE A 355 19.96 1.25 38.49
C ILE A 355 18.53 1.67 38.79
N LYS A 356 18.31 2.28 39.95
CA LYS A 356 17.00 2.73 40.41
C LYS A 356 16.59 4.06 39.76
N GLU A 357 15.30 4.40 39.84
CA GLU A 357 14.79 5.67 39.31
C GLU A 357 15.46 6.90 39.95
N ASN A 358 15.82 6.81 41.23
CA ASN A 358 16.51 7.87 41.95
C ASN A 358 18.02 7.97 41.63
N GLY A 359 18.53 7.11 40.73
CA GLY A 359 19.94 7.07 40.33
C GLY A 359 20.80 6.10 41.13
N ASP A 360 20.26 5.45 42.17
CA ASP A 360 21.04 4.52 43.00
C ASP A 360 21.42 3.28 42.19
N VAL A 361 22.70 2.91 42.24
CA VAL A 361 23.25 1.77 41.54
C VAL A 361 23.62 0.68 42.56
N GLY A 362 22.95 -0.47 42.49
CA GLY A 362 23.26 -1.65 43.28
C GLY A 362 23.93 -2.72 42.44
N ILE A 363 25.00 -3.35 42.93
CA ILE A 363 25.62 -4.56 42.35
C ILE A 363 25.58 -5.67 43.41
N GLY A 364 24.89 -6.77 43.13
CA GLY A 364 24.64 -7.83 44.12
C GLY A 364 23.64 -7.47 45.23
N THR A 365 23.00 -6.30 45.13
CA THR A 365 21.86 -5.88 45.97
C THR A 365 20.76 -5.30 45.09
N THR A 366 19.50 -5.59 45.44
CA THR A 366 18.31 -5.07 44.75
C THR A 366 17.75 -3.82 45.42
N ASN A 367 18.22 -3.52 46.64
CA ASN A 367 17.84 -2.36 47.41
C ASN A 367 19.08 -1.57 47.85
N PRO A 368 19.83 -0.94 46.92
CA PRO A 368 20.88 0.00 47.30
C PRO A 368 20.30 1.09 48.20
N LEU A 369 21.02 1.42 49.27
CA LEU A 369 20.74 2.52 50.20
C LEU A 369 21.62 3.76 49.92
N TYR A 370 22.59 3.61 49.01
CA TYR A 370 23.54 4.63 48.60
C TYR A 370 23.57 4.72 47.08
N LEU A 371 24.06 5.86 46.56
CA LEU A 371 24.16 6.11 45.12
C LEU A 371 24.96 5.03 44.37
N PHE A 372 25.95 4.40 45.03
CA PHE A 372 26.66 3.23 44.52
C PHE A 372 26.91 2.23 45.65
N GLN A 373 26.32 1.03 45.55
CA GLN A 373 26.48 -0.06 46.51
C GLN A 373 26.85 -1.36 45.80
N VAL A 374 27.80 -2.10 46.37
CA VAL A 374 28.17 -3.44 45.92
C VAL A 374 28.13 -4.38 47.12
N GLY A 375 27.34 -5.46 47.06
CA GLY A 375 27.08 -6.38 48.18
C GLY A 375 25.80 -6.06 48.99
N GLN A 376 25.35 -6.98 49.83
CA GLN A 376 24.18 -6.76 50.71
C GLN A 376 24.60 -6.04 52.01
N ASN A 377 23.69 -5.25 52.57
CA ASN A 377 23.95 -4.52 53.81
C ASN A 377 23.96 -5.50 55.00
N GLY A 378 25.06 -5.52 55.77
CA GLY A 378 25.13 -6.26 57.04
C GLY A 378 25.48 -7.75 56.95
N ASP A 379 25.82 -8.26 55.75
CA ASP A 379 26.33 -9.63 55.57
C ASP A 379 27.87 -9.71 55.49
N GLY A 380 28.56 -8.56 55.58
CA GLY A 380 30.01 -8.45 55.49
C GLY A 380 30.56 -8.60 54.06
N SER A 381 29.69 -8.60 53.04
CA SER A 381 30.04 -8.65 51.62
C SER A 381 30.08 -7.28 50.93
N GLU A 382 29.97 -6.17 51.68
CA GLU A 382 30.16 -4.83 51.11
C GLU A 382 31.52 -4.77 50.39
N ALA A 383 31.55 -4.24 49.16
CA ALA A 383 32.79 -4.19 48.41
C ALA A 383 33.89 -3.44 49.15
N ARG A 384 34.80 -4.26 49.68
CA ARG A 384 36.20 -3.97 49.96
C ARG A 384 36.89 -3.78 48.61
N ALA A 385 37.37 -2.57 48.30
CA ALA A 385 38.24 -2.36 47.15
C ALA A 385 39.64 -2.88 47.47
N ASN A 386 40.39 -3.37 46.47
CA ASN A 386 41.79 -3.80 46.66
C ASN A 386 42.67 -2.71 47.30
N ALA A 387 42.33 -1.43 47.09
CA ALA A 387 42.73 -0.29 47.92
C ALA A 387 41.75 0.88 47.68
N TRP A 388 41.30 1.56 48.74
CA TRP A 388 40.81 2.93 48.64
C TRP A 388 42.04 3.84 48.81
N ASN A 389 42.62 4.30 47.71
CA ASN A 389 43.80 5.16 47.77
C ASN A 389 43.38 6.58 48.12
N THR A 390 43.44 6.94 49.40
CA THR A 390 43.40 8.34 49.81
C THR A 390 44.80 8.93 49.65
N PHE A 391 44.97 9.83 48.69
CA PHE A 391 46.29 10.43 48.42
C PHE A 391 46.71 11.36 49.57
N SER A 392 47.79 10.98 50.29
CA SER A 392 48.34 11.74 51.42
C SER A 392 49.69 12.42 51.09
N ASP A 393 49.97 12.64 49.80
CA ASP A 393 51.22 13.23 49.30
C ASP A 393 51.29 14.75 49.58
N LYS A 394 52.46 15.25 49.98
CA LYS A 394 52.67 16.67 50.35
C LYS A 394 52.25 17.65 49.24
N ARG A 395 52.31 17.25 47.97
CA ARG A 395 51.85 18.07 46.83
C ARG A 395 50.35 18.36 46.89
N TRP A 396 49.57 17.48 47.53
CA TRP A 396 48.13 17.65 47.73
C TRP A 396 47.80 18.29 49.09
N LYS A 397 48.80 18.67 49.90
CA LYS A 397 48.60 19.27 51.22
C LYS A 397 49.17 20.68 51.29
N TRP A 398 48.38 21.62 51.81
CA TRP A 398 48.79 23.01 52.02
C TRP A 398 48.54 23.42 53.48
N ALA A 399 49.29 24.42 53.96
CA ALA A 399 49.20 24.98 55.32
C ALA A 399 49.36 23.97 56.49
N LEU A 400 50.31 23.04 56.37
CA LEU A 400 50.63 22.05 57.41
C LEU A 400 51.03 22.72 58.74
N LYS A 401 50.23 22.49 59.79
CA LYS A 401 50.53 22.90 61.16
C LYS A 401 50.81 21.65 62.01
N PRO A 402 51.90 21.61 62.78
CA PRO A 402 52.14 20.50 63.70
C PRO A 402 51.02 20.41 64.75
N LEU A 403 50.57 19.19 65.04
CA LEU A 403 49.73 18.93 66.20
C LEU A 403 50.53 19.21 67.48
N LYS A 404 49.85 19.79 68.49
CA LYS A 404 50.44 20.05 69.81
C LYS A 404 50.27 18.82 70.70
N SER A 405 51.18 18.62 71.65
CA SER A 405 51.11 17.55 72.65
C SER A 405 50.93 16.13 72.08
N THR A 406 51.40 15.87 70.86
CA THR A 406 51.16 14.60 70.15
C THR A 406 51.55 13.37 70.96
N MET A 407 52.70 13.39 71.64
CA MET A 407 53.15 12.24 72.44
C MET A 407 52.30 12.04 73.70
N GLU A 408 51.89 13.12 74.36
CA GLU A 408 51.01 13.05 75.54
C GLU A 408 49.63 12.53 75.14
N ASN A 409 49.07 13.05 74.03
CA ASN A 409 47.78 12.63 73.51
C ASN A 409 47.79 11.17 73.07
N LEU A 410 48.86 10.70 72.41
CA LEU A 410 49.01 9.29 72.04
C LEU A 410 49.12 8.37 73.28
N ASN A 411 49.79 8.82 74.35
CA ASN A 411 49.86 8.07 75.59
C ASN A 411 48.53 8.05 76.37
N ALA A 412 47.61 8.96 76.06
CA ALA A 412 46.28 9.01 76.67
C ALA A 412 45.23 8.15 75.96
N ILE A 413 45.54 7.65 74.75
CA ILE A 413 44.65 6.76 73.98
C ILE A 413 45.07 5.31 74.23
N THR A 414 44.11 4.44 74.58
CA THR A 414 44.39 3.01 74.79
C THR A 414 43.93 2.19 73.58
N GLY A 415 44.79 1.30 73.09
CA GLY A 415 44.44 0.30 72.09
C GLY A 415 43.72 -0.88 72.73
N TYR A 416 42.60 -1.31 72.16
CA TYR A 416 41.78 -2.39 72.67
C TYR A 416 41.70 -3.56 71.70
N TYR A 417 41.75 -4.77 72.24
CA TYR A 417 41.14 -5.92 71.59
C TYR A 417 39.68 -5.99 72.01
N TYR A 418 38.78 -6.14 71.05
CA TYR A 418 37.35 -6.17 71.34
C TYR A 418 36.59 -7.13 70.43
N HIS A 419 35.36 -7.42 70.82
CA HIS A 419 34.40 -8.18 70.02
C HIS A 419 33.14 -7.33 69.88
N TRP A 420 32.52 -7.38 68.71
CA TRP A 420 31.28 -6.65 68.51
C TRP A 420 30.13 -7.25 69.34
N LYS A 421 29.18 -6.39 69.74
CA LYS A 421 27.90 -6.81 70.37
C LYS A 421 27.02 -7.55 69.35
N GLU A 422 25.88 -8.12 69.76
CA GLU A 422 25.07 -9.02 68.90
C GLU A 422 24.67 -8.39 67.56
N GLY A 423 24.62 -9.22 66.50
CA GLY A 423 24.32 -8.79 65.12
C GLY A 423 25.53 -8.47 64.23
N LEU A 424 26.75 -8.56 64.76
CA LEU A 424 28.00 -8.24 64.06
C LEU A 424 29.07 -9.34 64.22
N ASP A 425 30.16 -9.24 63.46
CA ASP A 425 31.28 -10.20 63.49
C ASP A 425 31.80 -10.41 64.92
N LYS A 426 31.83 -11.68 65.35
CA LYS A 426 32.27 -12.10 66.68
C LYS A 426 33.76 -12.38 66.77
N SER A 427 34.49 -12.32 65.65
CA SER A 427 35.94 -12.46 65.67
C SER A 427 36.62 -11.31 66.44
N ARG A 428 37.80 -11.58 67.01
CA ARG A 428 38.54 -10.59 67.80
C ARG A 428 39.05 -9.48 66.88
N GLN A 429 38.61 -8.26 67.14
CA GLN A 429 39.09 -7.06 66.48
C GLN A 429 40.17 -6.37 67.31
N ILE A 430 40.88 -5.44 66.67
CA ILE A 430 41.79 -4.50 67.31
C ILE A 430 41.42 -3.08 66.86
N GLY A 431 41.43 -2.12 67.78
CA GLY A 431 41.14 -0.74 67.45
C GLY A 431 41.13 0.17 68.67
N PHE A 432 40.50 1.33 68.55
CA PHE A 432 40.45 2.36 69.57
C PHE A 432 39.00 2.72 69.90
N MET A 433 38.79 3.30 71.08
CA MET A 433 37.48 3.80 71.50
C MET A 433 37.31 5.26 71.08
N ALA A 434 36.26 5.57 70.33
CA ALA A 434 36.03 6.91 69.79
C ALA A 434 35.92 7.98 70.89
N GLN A 435 35.36 7.63 72.05
CA GLN A 435 35.25 8.50 73.22
C GLN A 435 36.62 8.95 73.76
N GLU A 436 37.62 8.06 73.79
CA GLU A 436 38.97 8.40 74.23
C GLU A 436 39.67 9.29 73.21
N ILE A 437 39.50 9.00 71.92
CA ILE A 437 40.04 9.83 70.85
C ILE A 437 39.43 11.22 70.89
N GLN A 438 38.11 11.35 71.09
CA GLN A 438 37.42 12.63 71.14
C GLN A 438 37.96 13.54 72.24
N ALA A 439 38.40 12.97 73.38
CA ALA A 439 38.96 13.75 74.49
C ALA A 439 40.29 14.44 74.14
N VAL A 440 41.04 13.92 73.17
CA VAL A 440 42.37 14.43 72.79
C VAL A 440 42.46 15.00 71.38
N TYR A 441 41.61 14.52 70.46
CA TYR A 441 41.46 14.98 69.08
C TYR A 441 39.96 15.02 68.70
N PRO A 442 39.17 15.94 69.27
CA PRO A 442 37.75 16.04 68.97
C PRO A 442 37.45 16.32 67.50
N GLU A 443 38.39 16.94 66.77
CA GLU A 443 38.21 17.34 65.38
C GLU A 443 38.09 16.18 64.37
N ILE A 444 38.51 14.96 64.74
CA ILE A 444 38.40 13.76 63.89
C ILE A 444 37.29 12.81 64.37
N VAL A 445 36.49 13.21 65.35
CA VAL A 445 35.38 12.39 65.85
C VAL A 445 34.06 13.06 65.52
N SER A 446 33.17 12.31 64.86
CA SER A 446 31.82 12.76 64.53
C SER A 446 30.79 11.95 65.32
N GLU A 447 29.75 12.62 65.79
CA GLU A 447 28.59 12.02 66.45
C GLU A 447 27.41 12.02 65.48
N ASP A 448 26.75 10.88 65.34
CA ASP A 448 25.53 10.79 64.53
C ASP A 448 24.28 11.23 65.32
N SER A 449 23.12 11.20 64.67
CA SER A 449 21.85 11.61 65.27
C SER A 449 21.39 10.74 66.44
N ASP A 450 21.92 9.52 66.54
CA ASP A 450 21.56 8.55 67.58
C ASP A 450 22.59 8.53 68.73
N GLY A 451 23.59 9.40 68.66
CA GLY A 451 24.61 9.60 69.70
C GLY A 451 25.80 8.63 69.60
N TYR A 452 25.94 7.90 68.49
CA TYR A 452 27.11 7.05 68.28
C TYR A 452 28.27 7.86 67.72
N LEU A 453 29.45 7.63 68.29
CA LEU A 453 30.69 8.27 67.87
C LEU A 453 31.43 7.43 66.84
N SER A 454 31.95 8.08 65.80
CA SER A 454 32.80 7.50 64.76
C SER A 454 34.08 8.32 64.59
N VAL A 455 35.18 7.66 64.21
CA VAL A 455 36.48 8.29 63.99
C VAL A 455 36.74 8.37 62.49
N ASP A 456 37.08 9.55 62.01
CA ASP A 456 37.52 9.75 60.63
C ASP A 456 38.96 9.21 60.47
N TYR A 457 39.10 8.15 59.68
CA TYR A 457 40.37 7.52 59.36
C TYR A 457 40.91 7.93 57.97
N THR A 458 40.24 8.88 57.29
CA THR A 458 40.55 9.28 55.91
C THR A 458 41.20 10.65 55.76
#